data_AF-A0A927XNR1-F1
#
_entry.id   AF-A0A927XNR1-F1
#
_cell.length_a   1.000
_cell.length_b   1.000
_cell.length_c   1.000
_cell.angle_alpha   90.00
_cell.angle_beta   90.00
_cell.angle_gamma   90.00
#
_symmetry.space_group_name_H-M   'P 1'
#
loop_
_entity.id
_entity.type
_entity.pdbx_description
1 polymer ?
#
loop_
_entity_poly.entity_id
_entity_poly.type
_entity_poly.pdbx_seq_one_letter_code
_entity_poly.pdbx_strand_id
1 'polypeptide(L)'
;MLETIRTFLAENWIDLALILVGLSALLIYWLQERRKVSEEAALIVMQVEELQKRMREISAFIVEGQLNESAFYESQPLYKTDYWDQYKHHFTRKMDTFSFSTFDEFYGCAAEILEQQQLMKNLQKNSFFCMQQMLMQMETNSIMQNLPLCSQNPIDPQQLVNAIVSTIPQDMKDEDKQAVEKTLQHLAIANPHIDLDLFWNVYNKTKGNIRNIINQNAFTKYIPIQIRISLENALRQYSSIQIIGCSGYRKMKRLARRKF
;
A
#
# COMPACT_ATOMS: atom_id res chain seq x y z
N MET A 1 -16.62 -77.65 -10.80
CA MET A 1 -16.88 -76.19 -10.73
C MET A 1 -15.87 -75.50 -9.83
N LEU A 2 -15.75 -75.87 -8.55
CA LEU A 2 -14.72 -75.32 -7.63
C LEU A 2 -13.28 -75.66 -8.05
N GLU A 3 -12.98 -76.89 -8.45
CA GLU A 3 -11.64 -77.25 -8.95
C GLU A 3 -11.27 -76.53 -10.24
N THR A 4 -12.25 -76.36 -11.14
CA THR A 4 -12.11 -75.67 -12.42
C THR A 4 -11.81 -74.17 -12.25
N ILE A 5 -12.44 -73.55 -11.25
CA ILE A 5 -12.16 -72.16 -10.85
C ILE A 5 -10.76 -72.05 -10.25
N ARG A 6 -10.35 -73.04 -9.43
CA ARG A 6 -9.03 -73.05 -8.78
C ARG A 6 -7.88 -73.22 -9.77
N THR A 7 -8.02 -74.10 -10.76
CA THR A 7 -7.00 -74.28 -11.81
C THR A 7 -6.88 -73.02 -12.68
N PHE A 8 -8.00 -72.42 -13.06
CA PHE A 8 -8.02 -71.16 -13.82
C PHE A 8 -7.36 -70.00 -13.08
N LEU A 9 -7.60 -69.86 -11.77
CA LEU A 9 -6.99 -68.84 -10.91
C LEU A 9 -5.48 -69.05 -10.72
N ALA A 10 -5.02 -70.30 -10.62
CA ALA A 10 -3.60 -70.61 -10.46
C ALA A 10 -2.81 -70.36 -11.76
N GLU A 11 -3.40 -70.68 -12.90
CA GLU A 11 -2.76 -70.54 -14.22
C GLU A 11 -2.70 -69.08 -14.69
N ASN A 12 -3.71 -68.27 -14.35
CA ASN A 12 -3.80 -66.85 -14.75
C ASN A 12 -3.51 -65.87 -13.59
N TRP A 13 -2.86 -66.31 -12.50
CA TRP A 13 -2.64 -65.47 -11.31
C TRP A 13 -1.85 -64.18 -11.62
N ILE A 14 -0.85 -64.27 -12.50
CA ILE A 14 -0.01 -63.12 -12.90
C ILE A 14 -0.85 -62.10 -13.68
N ASP A 15 -1.69 -62.56 -14.61
CA ASP A 15 -2.56 -61.68 -15.41
C ASP A 15 -3.65 -61.03 -14.54
N LEU A 16 -4.22 -61.78 -13.59
CA LEU A 16 -5.15 -61.25 -12.59
C LEU A 16 -4.48 -60.19 -11.69
N ALA A 17 -3.23 -60.41 -11.26
CA ALA A 17 -2.47 -59.43 -10.51
C ALA A 17 -2.16 -58.17 -11.33
N LEU A 18 -1.83 -58.32 -12.61
CA LEU A 18 -1.58 -57.21 -13.53
C LEU A 18 -2.85 -56.34 -13.71
N ILE A 19 -4.01 -56.97 -13.91
CA ILE A 19 -5.31 -56.30 -14.00
C ILE A 19 -5.64 -55.57 -12.69
N LEU A 20 -5.38 -56.20 -11.54
CA LEU A 20 -5.58 -55.60 -10.23
C LEU A 20 -4.73 -54.34 -10.03
N VAL A 21 -3.45 -54.38 -10.42
CA VAL A 21 -2.55 -53.23 -10.35
C VAL A 21 -3.05 -52.11 -11.28
N GLY A 22 -3.47 -52.44 -12.50
CA GLY A 22 -4.06 -51.48 -13.45
C GLY A 22 -5.33 -50.81 -12.91
N LEU A 23 -6.25 -51.58 -12.35
CA LEU A 23 -7.47 -51.06 -11.71
C LEU A 23 -7.16 -50.22 -10.48
N SER A 24 -6.16 -50.62 -9.69
CA SER A 24 -5.73 -49.85 -8.51
C SER A 24 -5.14 -48.50 -8.91
N ALA A 25 -4.33 -48.45 -9.97
CA ALA A 25 -3.78 -47.20 -10.50
C ALA A 25 -4.89 -46.26 -11.00
N LEU A 26 -5.88 -46.79 -11.73
CA LEU A 26 -7.05 -46.03 -12.17
C LEU A 26 -7.86 -45.50 -10.99
N LEU A 27 -8.05 -46.31 -9.95
CA LEU A 27 -8.78 -45.94 -8.75
C LEU A 27 -8.04 -44.83 -7.99
N ILE A 28 -6.72 -44.94 -7.82
CA ILE A 28 -5.89 -43.91 -7.17
C ILE A 28 -5.95 -42.60 -7.96
N TYR A 29 -5.80 -42.64 -9.28
CA TYR A 29 -5.89 -41.46 -10.13
C TYR A 29 -7.26 -40.77 -9.99
N TRP A 30 -8.33 -41.56 -10.01
CA TRP A 30 -9.69 -41.04 -9.85
C TRP A 30 -9.94 -40.44 -8.46
N LEU A 31 -9.42 -41.06 -7.40
CA LEU A 31 -9.48 -40.50 -6.04
C LEU A 31 -8.68 -39.20 -5.93
N GLN A 32 -7.50 -39.13 -6.54
CA GLN A 32 -6.65 -37.94 -6.55
C GLN A 32 -7.35 -36.77 -7.26
N GLU A 33 -7.97 -37.02 -8.41
CA GLU A 33 -8.71 -35.98 -9.15
C GLU A 33 -9.91 -35.46 -8.35
N ARG A 34 -10.63 -36.37 -7.68
CA ARG A 34 -11.73 -35.98 -6.78
C ARG A 34 -11.25 -35.17 -5.58
N ARG A 35 -10.07 -35.47 -5.06
CA ARG A 35 -9.45 -34.72 -3.96
C ARG A 35 -9.07 -33.30 -4.40
N LYS A 36 -8.44 -33.12 -5.56
CA LYS A 36 -8.09 -31.78 -6.09
C LYS A 36 -9.30 -30.86 -6.20
N VAL A 37 -10.36 -31.36 -6.84
CA VAL A 37 -11.63 -30.63 -6.98
C VAL A 37 -12.23 -30.24 -5.62
N SER A 38 -12.08 -31.10 -4.62
CA SER A 38 -12.56 -30.82 -3.25
C SER A 38 -11.73 -29.74 -2.56
N GLU A 39 -10.42 -29.78 -2.71
CA GLU A 39 -9.50 -28.77 -2.16
C GLU A 39 -9.77 -27.39 -2.78
N GLU A 40 -9.90 -27.32 -4.11
CA GLU A 40 -10.24 -26.08 -4.82
C GLU A 40 -11.62 -25.54 -4.43
N ALA A 41 -12.62 -26.42 -4.31
CA ALA A 41 -13.94 -26.03 -3.85
C ALA A 41 -13.91 -25.50 -2.41
N ALA A 42 -13.05 -26.06 -1.55
CA ALA A 42 -12.87 -25.59 -0.18
C ALA A 42 -12.23 -24.19 -0.15
N LEU A 43 -11.22 -23.95 -0.99
CA LEU A 43 -10.60 -22.62 -1.13
C LEU A 43 -11.62 -21.56 -1.56
N ILE A 44 -12.42 -21.85 -2.60
CA ILE A 44 -13.46 -20.92 -3.07
C ILE A 44 -14.51 -20.67 -1.98
N VAL A 45 -15.01 -21.73 -1.31
CA VAL A 45 -16.04 -21.57 -0.27
C VAL A 45 -15.53 -20.74 0.91
N MET A 46 -14.30 -21.03 1.37
CA MET A 46 -13.67 -20.26 2.44
C MET A 46 -13.49 -18.80 2.04
N GLN A 47 -13.05 -18.55 0.81
CA GLN A 47 -12.89 -17.20 0.29
C GLN A 47 -14.23 -16.46 0.20
N VAL A 48 -15.29 -17.09 -0.29
CA VAL A 48 -16.63 -16.49 -0.31
C VAL A 48 -17.07 -16.07 1.10
N GLU A 49 -16.89 -16.95 2.09
CA GLU A 49 -17.23 -16.67 3.49
C GLU A 49 -16.40 -15.49 4.06
N GLU A 50 -15.10 -15.44 3.75
CA GLU A 50 -14.20 -14.34 4.14
C GLU A 50 -14.57 -13.02 3.46
N LEU A 51 -14.82 -13.04 2.15
CA LEU A 51 -15.21 -11.87 1.36
C LEU A 51 -16.51 -11.28 1.89
N GLN A 52 -17.51 -12.11 2.20
CA GLN A 52 -18.75 -11.64 2.79
C GLN A 52 -18.53 -10.94 4.14
N LYS A 53 -17.62 -11.45 4.98
CA LYS A 53 -17.29 -10.81 6.25
C LYS A 53 -16.61 -9.45 6.01
N ARG A 54 -15.59 -9.42 5.16
CA ARG A 54 -14.80 -8.20 4.86
C ARG A 54 -15.62 -7.13 4.15
N MET A 55 -16.51 -7.49 3.24
CA MET A 55 -17.40 -6.53 2.58
C MET A 55 -18.36 -5.87 3.58
N ARG A 56 -18.85 -6.62 4.58
CA ARG A 56 -19.65 -6.03 5.67
C ARG A 56 -18.82 -5.09 6.54
N GLU A 57 -17.59 -5.45 6.86
CA GLU A 57 -16.67 -4.57 7.59
C GLU A 57 -16.42 -3.26 6.80
N ILE A 58 -16.18 -3.36 5.50
CA ILE A 58 -15.98 -2.19 4.63
C ILE A 58 -17.25 -1.33 4.54
N SER A 59 -18.43 -1.95 4.49
CA SER A 59 -19.69 -1.20 4.52
C SER A 59 -19.84 -0.37 5.80
N ALA A 60 -19.31 -0.85 6.93
CA ALA A 60 -19.32 -0.11 8.19
C ALA A 60 -18.32 1.05 8.23
N PHE A 61 -17.38 1.14 7.28
CA PHE A 61 -16.48 2.29 7.16
C PHE A 61 -17.17 3.50 6.51
N ILE A 62 -18.35 3.32 5.92
CA ILE A 62 -19.18 4.40 5.40
C ILE A 62 -20.13 4.83 6.52
N VAL A 63 -19.82 5.92 7.20
CA VAL A 63 -20.63 6.49 8.28
C VAL A 63 -21.17 7.83 7.83
N GLU A 64 -22.49 8.00 7.86
CA GLU A 64 -23.17 9.26 7.47
C GLU A 64 -22.78 9.79 6.08
N GLY A 65 -22.48 8.88 5.14
CA GLY A 65 -22.05 9.25 3.79
C GLY A 65 -20.62 9.79 3.71
N GLN A 66 -19.79 9.61 4.74
CA GLN A 66 -18.36 9.88 4.71
C GLN A 66 -17.56 8.59 4.90
N LEU A 67 -16.40 8.53 4.24
CA LEU A 67 -15.47 7.41 4.40
C LEU A 67 -14.63 7.65 5.65
N ASN A 68 -14.61 6.67 6.56
CA ASN A 68 -13.68 6.68 7.67
C ASN A 68 -12.26 6.41 7.16
N GLU A 69 -11.50 7.48 6.94
CA GLU A 69 -10.15 7.44 6.35
C GLU A 69 -9.19 6.52 7.11
N SER A 70 -9.23 6.56 8.44
CA SER A 70 -8.34 5.79 9.32
C SER A 70 -8.65 4.30 9.26
N ALA A 71 -9.92 3.92 9.44
CA ALA A 71 -10.34 2.53 9.35
C ALA A 71 -10.03 1.93 7.97
N PHE A 72 -10.18 2.76 6.93
CA PHE A 72 -9.90 2.35 5.57
C PHE A 72 -8.40 2.13 5.32
N TYR A 73 -7.53 2.99 5.86
CA TYR A 73 -6.08 2.82 5.78
C TYR A 73 -5.62 1.52 6.45
N GLU A 74 -6.14 1.24 7.65
CA GLU A 74 -5.77 0.10 8.48
C GLU A 74 -6.37 -1.24 8.00
N SER A 75 -7.42 -1.19 7.18
CA SER A 75 -8.09 -2.38 6.67
C SER A 75 -7.14 -3.33 5.92
N GLN A 76 -7.44 -4.64 5.91
CA GLN A 76 -6.71 -5.60 5.08
C GLN A 76 -7.29 -5.65 3.65
N PRO A 77 -6.49 -5.96 2.62
CA PRO A 77 -7.02 -6.17 1.27
C PRO A 77 -8.06 -7.29 1.27
N LEU A 78 -9.16 -7.16 0.52
CA LEU A 78 -10.23 -8.18 0.51
C LEU A 78 -9.70 -9.57 0.19
N TYR A 79 -8.80 -9.68 -0.79
CA TYR A 79 -8.09 -10.89 -1.16
C TYR A 79 -6.82 -10.53 -1.95
N LYS A 80 -5.89 -11.48 -2.06
CA LYS A 80 -4.68 -11.36 -2.90
C LYS A 80 -4.79 -12.16 -4.19
N THR A 81 -5.39 -13.35 -4.08
CA THR A 81 -5.55 -14.29 -5.19
C THR A 81 -7.02 -14.53 -5.39
N ASP A 82 -7.49 -14.42 -6.63
CA ASP A 82 -8.85 -14.76 -7.00
C ASP A 82 -8.95 -16.27 -7.24
N TYR A 83 -9.41 -17.03 -6.24
CA TYR A 83 -9.54 -18.48 -6.39
C TYR A 83 -10.71 -18.86 -7.29
N TRP A 84 -11.70 -17.98 -7.45
CA TRP A 84 -12.77 -18.22 -8.39
C TRP A 84 -12.24 -18.13 -9.82
N ASP A 85 -11.56 -17.05 -10.19
CA ASP A 85 -10.98 -16.92 -11.52
C ASP A 85 -9.98 -18.04 -11.83
N GLN A 86 -9.15 -18.40 -10.84
CA GLN A 86 -8.16 -19.48 -10.96
C GLN A 86 -8.81 -20.86 -11.21
N TYR A 87 -9.91 -21.19 -10.54
CA TYR A 87 -10.47 -22.56 -10.55
C TYR A 87 -11.87 -22.69 -11.18
N LYS A 88 -12.51 -21.60 -11.65
CA LYS A 88 -13.89 -21.64 -12.19
C LYS A 88 -14.09 -22.67 -13.30
N HIS A 89 -13.08 -22.90 -14.13
CA HIS A 89 -13.10 -23.85 -15.24
C HIS A 89 -13.32 -25.31 -14.77
N HIS A 90 -12.87 -25.69 -13.57
CA HIS A 90 -13.12 -27.01 -13.00
C HIS A 90 -14.57 -27.23 -12.55
N PHE A 91 -15.36 -26.15 -12.49
CA PHE A 91 -16.74 -26.14 -12.02
C PHE A 91 -17.77 -25.80 -13.10
N THR A 92 -17.35 -25.37 -14.31
CA THR A 92 -18.26 -24.99 -15.41
C THR A 92 -19.27 -26.09 -15.75
N ARG A 93 -18.85 -27.37 -15.76
CA ARG A 93 -19.75 -28.52 -15.99
C ARG A 93 -20.47 -29.01 -14.74
N LYS A 94 -20.06 -28.54 -13.56
CA LYS A 94 -20.59 -28.97 -12.26
C LYS A 94 -21.62 -27.96 -11.73
N MET A 95 -21.84 -26.82 -12.34
CA MET A 95 -22.82 -25.82 -11.94
C MET A 95 -23.78 -25.48 -13.07
N ASP A 96 -24.98 -25.01 -12.70
CA ASP A 96 -25.88 -24.33 -13.62
C ASP A 96 -25.36 -22.93 -13.98
N THR A 97 -25.74 -22.44 -15.16
CA THR A 97 -25.29 -21.14 -15.70
C THR A 97 -25.60 -19.98 -14.76
N PHE A 98 -26.76 -20.00 -14.10
CA PHE A 98 -27.17 -18.98 -13.14
C PHE A 98 -26.24 -18.93 -11.93
N SER A 99 -25.91 -20.10 -11.36
CA SER A 99 -24.95 -20.15 -10.25
C SER A 99 -23.57 -19.68 -10.69
N PHE A 100 -23.11 -20.06 -11.87
CA PHE A 100 -21.82 -19.62 -12.40
C PHE A 100 -21.78 -18.09 -12.55
N SER A 101 -22.81 -17.47 -13.14
CA SER A 101 -22.90 -16.02 -13.25
C SER A 101 -23.00 -15.33 -11.89
N THR A 102 -23.70 -15.94 -10.92
CA THR A 102 -23.77 -15.41 -9.55
C THR A 102 -22.39 -15.34 -8.89
N PHE A 103 -21.53 -16.34 -9.10
CA PHE A 103 -20.14 -16.29 -8.62
C PHE A 103 -19.32 -15.24 -9.37
N ASP A 104 -19.43 -15.15 -10.69
CA ASP A 104 -18.74 -14.11 -11.47
C ASP A 104 -19.14 -12.70 -11.01
N GLU A 105 -20.44 -12.44 -10.81
CA GLU A 105 -20.94 -11.15 -10.32
C GLU A 105 -20.45 -10.87 -8.88
N PHE A 106 -20.45 -11.88 -8.02
CA PHE A 106 -19.96 -11.75 -6.64
C PHE A 106 -18.49 -11.36 -6.59
N TYR A 107 -17.65 -12.05 -7.36
CA TYR A 107 -16.21 -11.79 -7.44
C TYR A 107 -15.90 -10.50 -8.20
N GLY A 108 -16.68 -10.15 -9.22
CA GLY A 108 -16.58 -8.85 -9.90
C GLY A 108 -16.83 -7.69 -8.93
N CYS A 109 -17.88 -7.78 -8.11
CA CYS A 109 -18.13 -6.81 -7.06
C CYS A 109 -17.00 -6.77 -6.02
N ALA A 110 -16.46 -7.92 -5.62
CA ALA A 110 -15.30 -7.99 -4.75
C ALA A 110 -14.07 -7.28 -5.33
N ALA A 111 -13.83 -7.43 -6.63
CA ALA A 111 -12.74 -6.80 -7.36
C ALA A 111 -12.92 -5.27 -7.40
N GLU A 112 -14.12 -4.79 -7.69
CA GLU A 112 -14.42 -3.34 -7.69
C GLU A 112 -14.17 -2.72 -6.31
N ILE A 113 -14.66 -3.35 -5.25
CA ILE A 113 -14.42 -2.88 -3.87
C ILE A 113 -12.92 -2.88 -3.56
N LEU A 114 -12.19 -3.93 -3.96
CA LEU A 114 -10.75 -4.03 -3.76
C LEU A 114 -9.99 -2.93 -4.51
N GLU A 115 -10.39 -2.61 -5.74
CA GLU A 115 -9.78 -1.55 -6.54
C GLU A 115 -9.96 -0.18 -5.87
N GLN A 116 -11.18 0.15 -5.45
CA GLN A 116 -11.45 1.37 -4.70
C GLN A 116 -10.64 1.41 -3.39
N GLN A 117 -10.46 0.23 -2.78
CA GLN A 117 -9.67 0.11 -1.57
C GLN A 117 -8.18 0.41 -1.78
N GLN A 118 -7.61 -0.12 -2.84
CA GLN A 118 -6.21 0.12 -3.18
C GLN A 118 -5.99 1.58 -3.60
N LEU A 119 -6.89 2.14 -4.40
CA LEU A 119 -6.82 3.53 -4.83
C LEU A 119 -6.78 4.49 -3.63
N MET A 120 -7.71 4.33 -2.70
CA MET A 120 -7.80 5.15 -1.49
C MET A 120 -6.52 5.06 -0.63
N LYS A 121 -6.01 3.84 -0.40
CA LYS A 121 -4.74 3.64 0.33
C LYS A 121 -3.56 4.28 -0.38
N ASN A 122 -3.52 4.21 -1.70
CA ASN A 122 -2.45 4.82 -2.49
C ASN A 122 -2.51 6.35 -2.41
N LEU A 123 -3.70 6.95 -2.47
CA LEU A 123 -3.87 8.39 -2.27
C LEU A 123 -3.39 8.83 -0.89
N GLN A 124 -3.74 8.09 0.17
CA GLN A 124 -3.27 8.37 1.53
C GLN A 124 -1.75 8.27 1.64
N LYS A 125 -1.14 7.18 1.14
CA LYS A 125 0.33 7.03 1.12
C LYS A 125 1.00 8.17 0.37
N ASN A 126 0.49 8.51 -0.81
CA ASN A 126 1.01 9.61 -1.61
C ASN A 126 0.88 10.94 -0.87
N SER A 127 -0.22 11.18 -0.15
CA SER A 127 -0.39 12.39 0.66
C SER A 127 0.68 12.52 1.74
N PHE A 128 1.09 11.41 2.38
CA PHE A 128 2.18 11.42 3.36
C PHE A 128 3.52 11.78 2.70
N PHE A 129 3.81 11.22 1.53
CA PHE A 129 5.02 11.57 0.79
C PHE A 129 5.03 13.05 0.36
N CYS A 130 3.92 13.55 -0.18
CA CYS A 130 3.79 14.96 -0.54
C CYS A 130 3.95 15.89 0.67
N MET A 131 3.35 15.53 1.81
CA MET A 131 3.49 16.29 3.05
C MET A 131 4.95 16.34 3.52
N GLN A 132 5.65 15.20 3.47
CA GLN A 132 7.08 15.14 3.81
C GLN A 132 7.93 15.98 2.85
N GLN A 133 7.62 15.97 1.56
CA GLN A 133 8.33 16.79 0.57
C GLN A 133 8.09 18.28 0.80
N MET A 134 6.85 18.69 1.08
CA MET A 134 6.52 20.09 1.41
C MET A 134 7.21 20.54 2.69
N LEU A 135 7.27 19.68 3.72
CA LEU A 135 8.03 19.92 4.95
C LEU A 135 9.51 20.20 4.63
N MET A 136 10.16 19.33 3.86
CA MET A 136 11.55 19.50 3.46
C MET A 136 11.75 20.80 2.65
N GLN A 137 10.80 21.15 1.77
CA GLN A 137 10.87 22.38 0.99
C GLN A 137 10.72 23.62 1.87
N MET A 138 9.81 23.61 2.84
CA MET A 138 9.65 24.71 3.80
C MET A 138 10.89 24.88 4.69
N GLU A 139 11.47 23.78 5.19
CA GLU A 139 12.72 23.81 5.94
C GLU A 139 13.87 24.34 5.06
N THR A 140 13.99 23.88 3.81
CA THR A 140 15.01 24.37 2.85
C THR A 140 14.87 25.87 2.58
N ASN A 141 13.65 26.35 2.33
CA ASN A 141 13.38 27.78 2.14
C ASN A 141 13.74 28.58 3.39
N SER A 142 13.46 28.04 4.57
CA SER A 142 13.84 28.68 5.85
C SER A 142 15.36 28.77 5.99
N ILE A 143 16.11 27.72 5.64
CA ILE A 143 17.58 27.76 5.64
C ILE A 143 18.09 28.84 4.68
N MET A 144 17.57 28.88 3.46
CA MET A 144 17.96 29.89 2.46
C MET A 144 17.67 31.32 2.89
N GLN A 145 16.59 31.55 3.66
CA GLN A 145 16.25 32.88 4.19
C GLN A 145 17.05 33.25 5.44
N ASN A 146 17.35 32.27 6.31
CA ASN A 146 18.07 32.50 7.56
C ASN A 146 19.57 32.71 7.35
N LEU A 147 20.18 32.02 6.38
CA LEU A 147 21.63 32.08 6.17
C LEU A 147 22.14 33.51 5.86
N PRO A 148 21.48 34.31 4.99
CA PRO A 148 21.85 35.70 4.79
C PRO A 148 21.69 36.57 6.04
N LEU A 149 20.64 36.36 6.85
CA LEU A 149 20.43 37.11 8.09
C LEU A 149 21.58 36.90 9.09
N CYS A 150 22.15 35.70 9.13
CA CYS A 150 23.25 35.35 10.03
C CYS A 150 24.62 35.82 9.52
N SER A 151 24.70 36.25 8.26
CA SER A 151 25.89 36.82 7.63
C SER A 151 25.95 38.36 7.73
N GLN A 152 24.89 38.99 8.23
CA GLN A 152 24.90 40.43 8.50
C GLN A 152 25.77 40.70 9.73
N ASN A 153 27.04 41.02 9.49
CA ASN A 153 27.93 41.54 10.52
C ASN A 153 27.26 42.77 11.18
N PRO A 154 27.16 42.84 12.52
CA PRO A 154 26.67 44.04 13.21
C PRO A 154 27.59 45.26 13.04
N ILE A 155 28.79 45.05 12.49
CA ILE A 155 29.77 46.09 12.18
C ILE A 155 29.88 46.16 10.65
N ASP A 156 29.53 47.31 10.08
CA ASP A 156 29.78 47.61 8.67
C ASP A 156 31.29 47.40 8.39
N PRO A 157 31.66 46.49 7.46
CA PRO A 157 33.04 46.27 7.07
C PRO A 157 33.80 47.56 6.76
N GLN A 158 33.12 48.58 6.20
CA GLN A 158 33.73 49.88 5.94
C GLN A 158 34.00 50.67 7.22
N GLN A 159 33.12 50.62 8.22
CA GLN A 159 33.35 51.25 9.53
C GLN A 159 34.52 50.60 10.27
N LEU A 160 34.64 49.28 10.22
CA LEU A 160 35.77 48.55 10.79
C LEU A 160 37.09 48.93 10.12
N VAL A 161 37.12 48.93 8.78
CA VAL A 161 38.30 49.34 7.98
C VAL A 161 38.67 50.79 8.32
N ASN A 162 37.71 51.70 8.36
CA ASN A 162 37.95 53.11 8.68
C ASN A 162 38.48 53.30 10.10
N ALA A 163 37.97 52.56 11.08
CA ALA A 163 38.46 52.59 12.46
C ALA A 163 39.92 52.12 12.54
N ILE A 164 40.27 51.01 11.87
CA ILE A 164 41.64 50.46 11.86
C ILE A 164 42.60 51.39 11.11
N VAL A 165 42.19 51.95 9.97
CA VAL A 165 42.99 52.90 9.18
C VAL A 165 43.24 54.19 9.97
N SER A 166 42.29 54.62 10.81
CA SER A 166 42.46 55.82 11.66
C SER A 166 43.49 55.66 12.79
N THR A 167 43.82 54.41 13.16
CA THR A 167 44.87 54.08 14.14
C THR A 167 46.26 53.89 13.54
N ILE A 168 46.41 53.97 12.21
CA ILE A 168 47.71 53.85 11.54
C ILE A 168 48.54 55.14 11.79
N PRO A 169 49.83 55.03 12.14
CA PRO A 169 50.71 56.18 12.34
C PRO A 169 50.79 57.10 11.11
N GLN A 170 50.81 58.42 11.33
CA GLN A 170 50.81 59.45 10.28
C GLN A 170 52.12 59.53 9.47
N ASP A 171 53.18 58.87 9.93
CA ASP A 171 54.51 58.80 9.30
C ASP A 171 54.64 57.66 8.26
N MET A 172 53.56 56.91 8.01
CA MET A 172 53.51 55.87 6.98
C MET A 172 53.40 56.47 5.57
N LYS A 173 54.05 55.84 4.58
CA LYS A 173 53.93 56.26 3.17
C LYS A 173 52.53 55.96 2.62
N ASP A 174 52.01 56.83 1.75
CA ASP A 174 50.66 56.72 1.18
C ASP A 174 50.42 55.40 0.44
N GLU A 175 51.43 54.86 -0.26
CA GLU A 175 51.33 53.57 -0.96
C GLU A 175 51.13 52.40 0.01
N ASP A 176 51.84 52.41 1.13
CA ASP A 176 51.72 51.37 2.16
C ASP A 176 50.36 51.46 2.86
N LYS A 177 49.87 52.68 3.13
CA LYS A 177 48.55 52.94 3.70
C LYS A 177 47.43 52.42 2.78
N GLN A 178 47.54 52.67 1.49
CA GLN A 178 46.56 52.24 0.49
C GLN A 178 46.60 50.71 0.28
N ALA A 179 47.77 50.08 0.41
CA ALA A 179 47.91 48.64 0.37
C ALA A 179 47.22 47.98 1.59
N VAL A 180 47.47 48.52 2.80
CA VAL A 180 46.84 48.06 4.05
C VAL A 180 45.32 48.20 3.98
N GLU A 181 44.79 49.33 3.51
CA GLU A 181 43.35 49.54 3.35
C GLU A 181 42.72 48.52 2.41
N LYS A 182 43.32 48.26 1.24
CA LYS A 182 42.84 47.24 0.28
C LYS A 182 42.90 45.83 0.86
N THR A 183 43.95 45.49 1.62
CA THR A 183 44.06 44.20 2.29
C THR A 183 42.97 44.02 3.36
N LEU A 184 42.71 45.05 4.17
CA LEU A 184 41.67 45.01 5.20
C LEU A 184 40.26 44.92 4.59
N GLN A 185 40.00 45.65 3.50
CA GLN A 185 38.74 45.53 2.75
C GLN A 185 38.55 44.11 2.21
N HIS A 186 39.60 43.51 1.61
CA HIS A 186 39.53 42.14 1.11
C HIS A 186 39.28 41.13 2.25
N LEU A 187 39.93 41.29 3.40
CA LEU A 187 39.76 40.40 4.55
C LEU A 187 38.36 40.51 5.18
N ALA A 188 37.83 41.73 5.27
CA ALA A 188 36.49 41.97 5.82
C ALA A 188 35.38 41.41 4.91
N ILE A 189 35.58 41.39 3.59
CA ILE A 189 34.67 40.78 2.62
C ILE A 189 34.83 39.24 2.59
N ALA A 190 36.06 38.74 2.78
CA ALA A 190 36.36 37.31 2.70
C ALA A 190 35.90 36.50 3.92
N ASN A 191 35.59 37.14 5.04
CA ASN A 191 35.25 36.46 6.30
C ASN A 191 33.93 36.98 6.91
N PRO A 192 32.78 36.72 6.26
CA PRO A 192 31.49 36.93 6.91
C PRO A 192 31.39 35.98 8.09
N HIS A 193 31.53 36.49 9.31
CA HIS A 193 31.29 35.70 10.52
C HIS A 193 29.82 35.29 10.51
N ILE A 194 29.53 34.04 10.13
CA ILE A 194 28.19 33.50 10.22
C ILE A 194 27.91 33.17 11.68
N ASP A 195 26.95 33.86 12.29
CA ASP A 195 26.48 33.53 13.64
C ASP A 195 25.62 32.26 13.60
N LEU A 196 26.26 31.12 13.88
CA LEU A 196 25.60 29.81 13.88
C LEU A 196 24.60 29.64 15.04
N ASP A 197 24.80 30.32 16.17
CA ASP A 197 23.87 30.25 17.30
C ASP A 197 22.58 31.01 16.99
N LEU A 198 22.71 32.19 16.36
CA LEU A 198 21.57 32.93 15.81
C LEU A 198 20.84 32.10 14.75
N PHE A 199 21.58 31.45 13.84
CA PHE A 199 21.00 30.57 12.82
C PHE A 199 20.15 29.47 13.44
N TRP A 200 20.72 28.69 14.37
CA TRP A 200 20.00 27.57 14.98
C TRP A 200 18.80 28.05 15.80
N ASN A 201 18.89 29.18 16.49
CA ASN A 201 17.77 29.76 17.23
C ASN A 201 16.60 30.13 16.32
N VAL A 202 16.87 30.87 15.23
CA VAL A 202 15.83 31.28 14.27
C VAL A 202 15.27 30.05 13.54
N TYR A 203 16.14 29.15 13.08
CA TYR A 203 15.73 27.94 12.37
C TYR A 203 14.85 27.02 13.23
N ASN A 204 15.24 26.74 14.48
CA ASN A 204 14.48 25.86 15.37
C ASN A 204 13.11 26.45 15.71
N LYS A 205 13.01 27.78 15.87
CA LYS A 205 11.73 28.46 16.05
C LYS A 205 10.83 28.30 14.83
N THR A 206 11.34 28.55 13.63
CA THR A 206 10.59 28.38 12.38
C THR A 206 10.16 26.94 12.17
N LYS A 207 11.05 25.97 12.41
CA LYS A 207 10.75 24.54 12.36
C LYS A 207 9.63 24.14 13.32
N GLY A 208 9.65 24.65 14.55
CA GLY A 208 8.57 24.46 15.53
C GLY A 208 7.22 24.99 15.02
N ASN A 209 7.22 26.18 14.41
CA ASN A 209 6.01 26.77 13.83
C ASN A 209 5.47 25.96 12.65
N ILE A 210 6.34 25.54 11.72
CA ILE A 210 5.97 24.68 10.59
C ILE A 210 5.30 23.40 11.10
N ARG A 211 5.90 22.74 12.09
CA ARG A 211 5.34 21.51 12.69
C ARG A 211 3.97 21.76 13.31
N ASN A 212 3.80 22.87 14.04
CA ASN A 212 2.52 23.20 14.67
C ASN A 212 1.43 23.46 13.64
N ILE A 213 1.72 24.23 12.58
CA ILE A 213 0.79 24.52 11.49
C ILE A 213 0.32 23.22 10.81
N ILE A 214 1.26 22.32 10.52
CA ILE A 214 0.93 21.05 9.83
C ILE A 214 0.13 20.10 10.72
N ASN A 215 0.49 20.00 12.01
CA ASN A 215 -0.27 19.20 12.98
C ASN A 215 -1.70 19.73 13.20
N GLN A 216 -1.94 21.01 12.92
CA GLN A 216 -3.28 21.61 12.91
C GLN A 216 -4.04 21.38 11.58
N ASN A 217 -3.56 20.46 10.74
CA ASN A 217 -4.15 20.12 9.43
C ASN A 217 -4.22 21.31 8.46
N ALA A 218 -3.17 22.12 8.39
CA ALA A 218 -3.10 23.22 7.41
C ALA A 218 -3.26 22.77 5.95
N PHE A 219 -2.93 21.52 5.63
CA PHE A 219 -3.20 20.93 4.33
C PHE A 219 -4.55 20.24 4.32
N THR A 220 -5.36 20.57 3.31
CA THR A 220 -6.63 19.89 3.08
C THR A 220 -6.37 18.44 2.68
N LYS A 221 -6.91 17.49 3.46
CA LYS A 221 -7.00 16.09 3.06
C LYS A 221 -8.20 15.97 2.12
N TYR A 222 -7.94 15.63 0.86
CA TYR A 222 -8.98 15.45 -0.13
C TYR A 222 -9.05 13.99 -0.55
N ILE A 223 -10.24 13.41 -0.40
CA ILE A 223 -10.57 12.09 -0.95
C ILE A 223 -11.61 12.31 -2.04
N PRO A 224 -11.36 11.83 -3.27
CA PRO A 224 -12.33 11.94 -4.35
C PRO A 224 -13.66 11.28 -3.97
N ILE A 225 -14.76 12.03 -4.11
CA ILE A 225 -16.13 11.56 -3.84
C ILE A 225 -16.51 10.34 -4.69
N GLN A 226 -15.85 10.18 -5.85
CA GLN A 226 -16.01 9.06 -6.76
C GLN A 226 -15.66 7.72 -6.10
N ILE A 227 -14.67 7.69 -5.20
CA ILE A 227 -14.29 6.47 -4.46
C ILE A 227 -15.46 6.02 -3.61
N ARG A 228 -16.10 6.96 -2.89
CA ARG A 228 -17.29 6.67 -2.08
C ARG A 228 -18.45 6.19 -2.96
N ILE A 229 -18.77 6.91 -4.03
CA ILE A 229 -19.90 6.59 -4.92
C ILE A 229 -19.71 5.20 -5.54
N SER A 230 -18.50 4.90 -6.04
CA SER A 230 -18.15 3.60 -6.61
C SER A 230 -18.29 2.49 -5.57
N LEU A 231 -17.75 2.71 -4.37
CA LEU A 231 -17.84 1.77 -3.25
C LEU A 231 -19.30 1.51 -2.82
N GLU A 232 -20.12 2.55 -2.70
CA GLU A 232 -21.55 2.43 -2.38
C GLU A 232 -22.31 1.64 -3.45
N ASN A 233 -22.04 1.89 -4.72
CA ASN A 233 -22.66 1.17 -5.82
C ASN A 233 -22.28 -0.31 -5.80
N ALA A 234 -21.00 -0.62 -5.64
CA ALA A 234 -20.52 -2.00 -5.52
C ALA A 234 -21.14 -2.69 -4.30
N LEU A 235 -21.17 -2.05 -3.12
CA LEU A 235 -21.79 -2.61 -1.92
C LEU A 235 -23.31 -2.84 -2.07
N ARG A 236 -24.01 -1.95 -2.79
CA ARG A 236 -25.43 -2.16 -3.13
C ARG A 236 -25.61 -3.37 -4.05
N GLN A 237 -24.77 -3.51 -5.07
CA GLN A 237 -24.77 -4.69 -5.94
C GLN A 237 -24.45 -5.96 -5.16
N TYR A 238 -23.46 -5.94 -4.27
CA TYR A 238 -23.18 -7.05 -3.35
C TYR A 238 -24.41 -7.45 -2.54
N SER A 239 -25.15 -6.48 -2.00
CA SER A 239 -26.32 -6.76 -1.16
C SER A 239 -27.47 -7.44 -1.91
N SER A 240 -27.54 -7.28 -3.24
CA SER A 240 -28.54 -7.96 -4.07
C SER A 240 -28.11 -9.38 -4.50
N ILE A 241 -26.81 -9.70 -4.43
CA ILE A 241 -26.27 -11.01 -4.82
C ILE A 241 -26.53 -12.05 -3.74
N GLN A 242 -27.37 -13.04 -4.04
CA GLN A 242 -27.70 -14.13 -3.13
C GLN A 242 -26.74 -15.34 -3.26
N ILE A 243 -25.43 -15.11 -3.11
CA ILE A 243 -24.40 -16.14 -3.31
C ILE A 243 -24.59 -17.37 -2.39
N ILE A 244 -24.97 -17.17 -1.12
CA ILE A 244 -25.23 -18.30 -0.18
C ILE A 244 -26.49 -19.08 -0.61
N GLY A 245 -27.46 -18.39 -1.19
CA GLY A 245 -28.75 -18.96 -1.59
C GLY A 245 -28.66 -19.84 -2.83
N CYS A 246 -27.66 -19.63 -3.70
CA CYS A 246 -27.59 -20.30 -4.99
C CYS A 246 -27.30 -21.81 -4.87
N SER A 247 -27.81 -22.58 -5.83
CA SER A 247 -27.62 -24.04 -5.91
C SER A 247 -26.14 -24.40 -6.05
N GLY A 248 -25.38 -23.62 -6.83
CA GLY A 248 -23.95 -23.80 -7.03
C GLY A 248 -23.17 -23.70 -5.72
N TYR A 249 -23.42 -22.70 -4.88
CA TYR A 249 -22.73 -22.55 -3.60
C TYR A 249 -22.98 -23.74 -2.67
N ARG A 250 -24.23 -24.21 -2.57
CA ARG A 250 -24.57 -25.43 -1.83
C ARG A 250 -23.82 -26.66 -2.37
N LYS A 251 -23.67 -26.77 -3.70
CA LYS A 251 -22.90 -27.85 -4.34
C LYS A 251 -21.42 -27.74 -4.05
N MET A 252 -20.84 -26.54 -4.08
CA MET A 252 -19.43 -26.30 -3.69
C MET A 252 -19.19 -26.67 -2.23
N LYS A 253 -20.08 -26.26 -1.33
CA LYS A 253 -19.97 -26.60 0.09
C LYS A 253 -20.04 -28.11 0.33
N ARG A 254 -20.81 -28.86 -0.48
CA ARG A 254 -20.80 -30.33 -0.45
C ARG A 254 -19.50 -30.91 -1.01
N LEU A 255 -18.97 -30.36 -2.09
CA LEU A 255 -17.70 -30.79 -2.67
C LEU A 255 -16.55 -30.58 -1.69
N ALA A 256 -16.46 -29.39 -1.10
CA ALA A 256 -15.45 -29.00 -0.10
C ALA A 256 -15.44 -29.88 1.16
N ARG A 257 -16.60 -30.43 1.55
CA ARG A 257 -16.75 -31.27 2.75
C ARG A 257 -16.45 -32.75 2.52
N ARG A 258 -16.15 -33.17 1.28
CA ARG A 258 -15.81 -34.57 1.02
C ARG A 258 -14.47 -34.90 1.68
N LYS A 259 -14.53 -35.63 2.79
CA LYS A 259 -13.38 -36.34 3.31
C LYS A 259 -13.16 -37.58 2.43
N PHE A 260 -11.97 -37.67 1.83
CA PHE A 260 -11.50 -38.87 1.13
C PHE A 260 -10.59 -39.66 2.07
#